data_AF-A0A353Z4W5-F1
#
_entry.id   AF-A0A353Z4W5-F1
#
_cell.length_a   1.000
_cell.length_b   1.000
_cell.length_c   1.000
_cell.angle_alpha   90.00
_cell.angle_beta   90.00
_cell.angle_gamma   90.00
#
_symmetry.space_group_name_H-M   'P 1'
#
loop_
_entity.id
_entity.type
_entity.pdbx_description
1 polymer ?
#
loop_
_entity_poly.entity_id
_entity_poly.type
_entity_poly.pdbx_seq_one_letter_code
_entity_poly.pdbx_strand_id
1 'polypeptide(L)'
;SVQLIEGDAVWKAGDDGLWSWSLLEAALSRSDSLQGDSDLDSRPQNLARNGQLPRLVPNPSAYLVERNDGLKTTLLMLNGALQDFCFATRLKSGDVVSTQFFLPPTPNVTYSACLMRQVEDMFTTGRAPFPVERTQVVSAMLERCLESRVDGHRRIETPELAIRYTAPAESRFGG
;
A
#
# COMPACT_ATOMS: atom_id res chain seq x y z
N SER A 1 -11.45 6.66 9.98
CA SER A 1 -12.20 6.89 8.73
C SER A 1 -11.48 6.31 7.53
N VAL A 2 -12.20 6.13 6.43
CA VAL A 2 -11.64 5.77 5.12
C VAL A 2 -12.22 6.62 4.00
N GLN A 3 -11.50 6.72 2.88
CA GLN A 3 -11.98 7.34 1.65
C GLN A 3 -11.25 6.73 0.45
N LEU A 4 -11.97 6.41 -0.63
CA LEU A 4 -11.38 6.01 -1.91
C LEU A 4 -11.60 7.12 -2.93
N ILE A 5 -10.50 7.70 -3.43
CA ILE A 5 -10.52 8.72 -4.49
C ILE A 5 -9.82 8.19 -5.74
N GLU A 6 -10.18 8.73 -6.91
CA GLU A 6 -9.69 8.25 -8.21
C GLU A 6 -9.43 9.39 -9.20
N GLY A 7 -8.66 9.11 -10.24
CA GLY A 7 -8.38 10.07 -11.31
C GLY A 7 -7.62 11.30 -10.80
N ASP A 8 -7.90 12.46 -11.38
CA ASP A 8 -7.22 13.73 -11.05
C ASP A 8 -7.35 14.12 -9.57
N ALA A 9 -8.39 13.66 -8.88
CA ALA A 9 -8.55 13.89 -7.46
C ALA A 9 -7.40 13.31 -6.64
N VAL A 10 -6.77 12.22 -7.10
CA VAL A 10 -5.57 11.64 -6.46
C VAL A 10 -4.41 12.62 -6.49
N TRP A 11 -4.13 13.22 -7.63
CA TRP A 11 -3.03 14.18 -7.77
C TRP A 11 -3.29 15.45 -6.97
N LYS A 12 -4.52 15.98 -7.08
CA LYS A 12 -4.96 17.10 -6.26
C LYS A 12 -4.83 16.83 -4.76
N ALA A 13 -5.17 15.61 -4.31
CA ALA A 13 -5.01 15.22 -2.92
C ALA A 13 -3.53 15.20 -2.46
N GLY A 14 -2.58 14.92 -3.37
CA GLY A 14 -1.15 15.03 -3.09
C GLY A 14 -0.71 16.48 -2.92
N ASP A 15 -1.18 17.35 -3.81
CA ASP A 15 -0.90 18.79 -3.77
C ASP A 15 -1.52 19.47 -2.54
N ASP A 16 -2.72 19.03 -2.15
CA ASP A 16 -3.42 19.46 -0.94
C ASP A 16 -2.85 18.82 0.34
N GLY A 17 -1.85 17.91 0.22
CA GLY A 17 -1.15 17.29 1.35
C GLY A 17 -1.92 16.18 2.09
N LEU A 18 -2.99 15.63 1.50
CA LEU A 18 -3.71 14.48 2.05
C LEU A 18 -2.87 13.19 2.00
N TRP A 19 -1.94 13.10 1.06
CA TRP A 19 -0.84 12.14 1.05
C TRP A 19 0.47 12.86 0.69
N SER A 20 1.62 12.24 0.98
CA SER A 20 2.92 12.92 0.88
C SER A 20 3.68 12.58 -0.39
N TRP A 21 3.90 13.60 -1.22
CA TRP A 21 4.83 13.57 -2.36
C TRP A 21 6.24 13.13 -1.99
N SER A 22 6.74 13.47 -0.79
CA SER A 22 8.07 13.05 -0.32
C SER A 22 8.14 11.57 0.04
N LEU A 23 7.04 11.01 0.57
CA LEU A 23 6.97 9.57 0.87
C LEU A 23 6.81 8.75 -0.41
N LEU A 24 6.04 9.25 -1.38
CA LEU A 24 5.95 8.61 -2.70
C LEU A 24 7.32 8.56 -3.38
N GLU A 25 8.07 9.66 -3.38
CA GLU A 25 9.44 9.70 -3.91
C GLU A 25 10.37 8.69 -3.22
N ALA A 26 10.34 8.63 -1.88
CA ALA A 26 11.12 7.65 -1.13
C ALA A 26 10.72 6.20 -1.46
N ALA A 27 9.42 5.91 -1.60
CA ALA A 27 8.93 4.60 -2.00
C ALA A 27 9.41 4.23 -3.41
N LEU A 28 9.21 5.11 -4.40
CA LEU A 28 9.64 4.88 -5.79
C LEU A 28 11.16 4.68 -5.91
N SER A 29 11.96 5.27 -5.02
CA SER A 29 13.42 5.06 -4.99
C SER A 29 13.84 3.62 -4.65
N ARG A 30 12.92 2.79 -4.16
CA ARG A 30 13.15 1.37 -3.85
C ARG A 30 12.71 0.42 -4.95
N SER A 31 12.02 0.93 -5.97
CA SER A 31 11.52 0.13 -7.10
C SER A 31 12.65 -0.24 -8.05
N ASP A 32 12.63 -1.48 -8.53
CA ASP A 32 13.48 -1.99 -9.60
C ASP A 32 12.72 -2.18 -10.93
N SER A 33 11.44 -1.80 -10.95
CA SER A 33 10.53 -1.98 -12.09
C SER A 33 9.89 -0.67 -12.58
N LEU A 34 10.55 0.48 -12.36
CA LEU A 34 10.06 1.77 -12.82
C LEU A 34 9.84 1.79 -14.34
N GLN A 35 8.68 2.28 -14.76
CA GLN A 35 8.25 2.35 -16.16
C GLN A 35 8.58 3.72 -16.79
N GLY A 36 8.24 3.91 -18.07
CA GLY A 36 8.54 5.14 -18.82
C GLY A 36 9.97 5.13 -19.37
N ASP A 37 10.66 6.28 -19.34
CA ASP A 37 12.02 6.38 -19.90
C ASP A 37 13.02 5.39 -19.26
N SER A 38 12.79 4.99 -18.01
CA SER A 38 13.62 4.02 -17.28
C SER A 38 13.53 2.62 -17.87
N ASP A 39 12.39 2.25 -18.43
CA ASP A 39 12.22 0.97 -19.16
C ASP A 39 12.82 1.05 -20.56
N LEU A 40 12.81 2.24 -21.19
CA LEU A 40 13.30 2.45 -22.54
C LEU A 40 14.83 2.52 -22.66
N ASP A 41 15.50 3.14 -21.70
CA ASP A 41 16.96 3.36 -21.79
C ASP A 41 17.73 3.27 -20.47
N SER A 42 17.10 2.69 -19.43
CA SER A 42 17.72 2.42 -18.13
C SER A 42 18.20 3.66 -17.37
N ARG A 43 17.73 4.87 -17.72
CA ARG A 43 18.09 6.07 -16.96
C ARG A 43 17.38 6.14 -15.60
N PRO A 44 18.05 6.63 -14.54
CA PRO A 44 17.39 7.01 -13.31
C PRO A 44 16.37 8.13 -13.56
N GLN A 45 15.19 8.03 -12.94
CA GLN A 45 14.16 9.06 -13.02
C GLN A 45 13.57 9.36 -11.65
N ASN A 46 13.33 10.65 -11.39
CA ASN A 46 12.47 11.06 -10.30
C ASN A 46 11.02 11.17 -10.82
N LEU A 47 10.35 10.02 -10.97
CA LEU A 47 8.95 9.98 -11.46
C LEU A 47 8.02 10.85 -10.60
N ALA A 48 8.29 10.99 -9.30
CA ALA A 48 7.47 11.81 -8.40
C ALA A 48 7.54 13.33 -8.68
N ARG A 49 8.51 13.81 -9.48
CA ARG A 49 8.77 15.25 -9.67
C ARG A 49 8.96 15.69 -11.11
N ASN A 50 9.10 14.77 -12.06
CA ASN A 50 9.36 15.09 -13.46
C ASN A 50 8.09 15.30 -14.31
N GLY A 51 6.90 15.19 -13.71
CA GLY A 51 5.60 15.34 -14.40
C GLY A 51 5.20 14.16 -15.29
N GLN A 52 5.99 13.08 -15.33
CA GLN A 52 5.67 11.87 -16.11
C GLN A 52 4.65 10.99 -15.39
N LEU A 53 4.63 10.98 -14.05
CA LEU A 53 3.80 10.06 -13.29
C LEU A 53 2.29 10.14 -13.63
N PRO A 54 1.66 11.33 -13.75
CA PRO A 54 0.26 11.40 -14.21
C PRO A 54 0.03 10.92 -15.65
N ARG A 55 1.05 10.95 -16.51
CA ARG A 55 0.97 10.44 -17.88
C ARG A 55 1.05 8.92 -17.93
N LEU A 56 1.93 8.35 -17.11
CA LEU A 56 2.09 6.91 -16.96
C LEU A 56 0.90 6.26 -16.26
N VAL A 57 0.24 7.00 -15.36
CA VAL A 57 -0.89 6.52 -14.56
C VAL A 57 -2.12 7.38 -14.86
N PRO A 58 -2.85 7.13 -15.96
CA PRO A 58 -4.00 7.94 -16.35
C PRO A 58 -5.21 7.76 -15.41
N ASN A 59 -5.30 6.61 -14.74
CA ASN A 59 -6.42 6.26 -13.84
C ASN A 59 -5.87 5.81 -12.48
N PRO A 60 -5.27 6.70 -11.68
CA PRO A 60 -4.82 6.36 -10.34
C PRO A 60 -6.01 6.16 -9.40
N SER A 61 -5.80 5.38 -8.34
CA SER A 61 -6.72 5.33 -7.19
C SER A 61 -5.92 5.47 -5.90
N ALA A 62 -6.47 6.18 -4.91
CA ALA A 62 -5.86 6.31 -3.59
C ALA A 62 -6.84 5.94 -2.48
N TYR A 63 -6.43 5.01 -1.64
CA TYR A 63 -7.17 4.64 -0.42
C TYR A 63 -6.59 5.45 0.72
N LEU A 64 -7.31 6.48 1.16
CA LEU A 64 -6.94 7.32 2.29
C LEU A 64 -7.52 6.72 3.57
N VAL A 65 -6.66 6.39 4.52
CA VAL A 65 -7.03 5.77 5.79
C VAL A 65 -6.51 6.62 6.93
N GLU A 66 -7.40 6.99 7.85
CA GLU A 66 -7.04 7.68 9.09
C GLU A 66 -7.44 6.82 10.28
N ARG A 67 -6.44 6.49 11.10
CA ARG A 67 -6.56 5.69 12.32
C ARG A 67 -6.95 6.57 13.51
N ASN A 68 -7.48 5.94 14.56
CA ASN A 68 -7.94 6.63 15.78
C ASN A 68 -6.83 7.34 16.55
N ASP A 69 -5.56 6.97 16.33
CA ASP A 69 -4.38 7.62 16.90
C ASP A 69 -3.84 8.77 16.01
N GLY A 70 -4.55 9.10 14.93
CA GLY A 70 -4.16 10.13 13.97
C GLY A 70 -3.17 9.64 12.91
N LEU A 71 -2.77 8.37 12.92
CA LEU A 71 -1.91 7.83 11.86
C LEU A 71 -2.67 7.84 10.53
N LYS A 72 -2.09 8.54 9.54
CA LYS A 72 -2.59 8.57 8.17
C LYS A 72 -1.82 7.57 7.32
N THR A 73 -2.53 6.78 6.54
CA THR A 73 -1.96 5.79 5.61
C THR A 73 -2.63 5.97 4.26
N THR A 74 -1.82 5.93 3.20
CA THR A 74 -2.33 5.99 1.83
C THR A 74 -1.79 4.81 1.04
N LEU A 75 -2.69 4.03 0.45
CA LEU A 75 -2.35 3.08 -0.60
C LEU A 75 -2.57 3.76 -1.95
N LEU A 76 -1.50 3.96 -2.71
CA LEU A 76 -1.54 4.52 -4.06
C LEU A 76 -1.50 3.37 -5.08
N MET A 77 -2.54 3.26 -5.90
CA MET A 77 -2.58 2.35 -7.04
C MET A 77 -2.05 3.08 -8.27
N LEU A 78 -0.79 2.83 -8.60
CA LEU A 78 -0.05 3.53 -9.66
C LEU A 78 0.20 2.63 -10.87
N ASN A 79 -0.86 1.97 -11.34
CA ASN A 79 -0.81 1.05 -12.48
C ASN A 79 -0.25 1.78 -13.72
N GLY A 80 0.90 1.33 -14.20
CA GLY A 80 1.62 1.93 -15.34
C GLY A 80 2.92 2.64 -14.96
N ALA A 81 3.18 2.93 -13.68
CA ALA A 81 4.44 3.56 -13.24
C ALA A 81 5.48 2.59 -12.70
N LEU A 82 5.05 1.46 -12.14
CA LEU A 82 5.88 0.40 -11.58
C LEU A 82 5.12 -0.93 -11.57
N GLN A 83 5.83 -2.04 -11.47
CA GLN A 83 5.28 -3.40 -11.41
C GLN A 83 5.53 -4.08 -10.05
N ASP A 84 6.21 -3.39 -9.13
CA ASP A 84 6.51 -3.87 -7.78
C ASP A 84 5.72 -3.11 -6.69
N PHE A 85 5.89 -3.55 -5.44
CA PHE A 85 5.22 -2.96 -4.28
C PHE A 85 6.25 -2.26 -3.40
N CYS A 86 6.15 -0.94 -3.30
CA CYS A 86 7.02 -0.13 -2.45
C CYS A 86 6.26 0.48 -1.28
N PHE A 87 6.97 0.70 -0.18
CA PHE A 87 6.46 1.32 1.04
C PHE A 87 7.42 2.39 1.52
N ALA A 88 6.87 3.49 2.01
CA ALA A 88 7.61 4.48 2.78
C ALA A 88 6.77 5.01 3.92
N THR A 89 7.43 5.39 5.01
CA THR A 89 6.78 6.01 6.16
C THR A 89 7.70 7.04 6.80
N ARG A 90 7.09 7.96 7.53
CA ARG A 90 7.78 8.94 8.36
C ARG A 90 7.68 8.53 9.81
N LEU A 91 8.82 8.34 10.46
CA LEU A 91 8.90 8.05 11.89
C LEU A 91 8.60 9.31 12.71
N LYS A 92 8.31 9.14 14.00
CA LYS A 92 8.09 10.27 14.93
C LYS A 92 9.32 11.18 15.06
N SER A 93 10.52 10.65 14.81
CA SER A 93 11.76 11.44 14.73
C SER A 93 11.82 12.38 13.52
N GLY A 94 10.95 12.18 12.54
CA GLY A 94 10.95 12.90 11.27
C GLY A 94 11.65 12.13 10.13
N ASP A 95 12.40 11.09 10.47
CA ASP A 95 13.13 10.24 9.51
C ASP A 95 12.16 9.53 8.56
N VAL A 96 12.55 9.46 7.30
CA VAL A 96 11.83 8.69 6.29
C VAL A 96 12.54 7.35 6.11
N VAL A 97 11.79 6.27 6.26
CA VAL A 97 12.24 4.91 5.95
C VAL A 97 11.40 4.35 4.82
N SER A 98 12.03 3.60 3.93
CA SER A 98 11.37 3.03 2.75
C SER A 98 11.93 1.65 2.43
N THR A 99 11.07 0.77 1.95
CA THR A 99 11.43 -0.61 1.54
C THR A 99 10.59 -1.05 0.36
N GLN A 100 11.06 -2.06 -0.36
CA GLN A 100 10.31 -2.80 -1.35
C GLN A 100 9.79 -4.09 -0.70
N PHE A 101 8.55 -4.48 -0.99
CA PHE A 101 8.09 -5.85 -0.78
C PHE A 101 8.52 -6.68 -1.99
N PHE A 102 9.77 -7.14 -1.94
CA PHE A 102 10.38 -7.84 -3.06
C PHE A 102 9.64 -9.16 -3.34
N LEU A 103 9.31 -9.37 -4.61
CA LEU A 103 8.80 -10.63 -5.12
C LEU A 103 9.86 -11.22 -6.05
N PRO A 104 10.28 -12.48 -5.84
CA PRO A 104 11.21 -13.14 -6.75
C PRO A 104 10.70 -13.08 -8.20
N PRO A 105 11.60 -12.88 -9.18
CA PRO A 105 11.22 -12.94 -10.59
C PRO A 105 10.58 -14.29 -10.94
N THR A 106 9.61 -14.27 -11.86
CA THR A 106 9.03 -15.49 -12.42
C THR A 106 10.11 -16.39 -13.02
N PRO A 107 10.03 -17.72 -12.86
CA PRO A 107 8.85 -18.48 -12.42
C PRO A 107 8.79 -18.74 -10.90
N ASN A 108 9.66 -18.13 -10.10
CA ASN A 108 9.72 -18.43 -8.67
C ASN A 108 8.50 -17.85 -7.92
N VAL A 109 7.68 -18.72 -7.34
CA VAL A 109 6.49 -18.38 -6.56
C VAL A 109 6.57 -18.87 -5.11
N THR A 110 7.77 -18.82 -4.51
CA THR A 110 8.05 -19.34 -3.16
C THR A 110 7.13 -18.75 -2.07
N TYR A 111 6.60 -17.54 -2.26
CA TYR A 111 5.59 -16.97 -1.36
C TYR A 111 4.39 -17.91 -1.13
N SER A 112 4.02 -18.71 -2.14
CA SER A 112 2.94 -19.71 -2.02
C SER A 112 3.34 -20.87 -1.10
N ALA A 113 4.59 -21.30 -1.14
CA ALA A 113 5.11 -22.33 -0.25
C ALA A 113 5.13 -21.83 1.21
N CYS A 114 5.56 -20.59 1.43
CA CYS A 114 5.51 -19.96 2.76
C CYS A 114 4.07 -19.84 3.28
N LEU A 115 3.11 -19.46 2.43
CA LEU A 115 1.70 -19.45 2.78
C LEU A 115 1.20 -20.85 3.17
N MET A 116 1.50 -21.87 2.36
CA MET A 116 1.11 -23.26 2.66
C MET A 116 1.73 -23.77 3.95
N ARG A 117 2.95 -23.35 4.29
CA ARG A 117 3.56 -23.66 5.60
C ARG A 117 2.74 -23.10 6.75
N GLN A 118 2.27 -21.85 6.65
CA GLN A 118 1.39 -21.28 7.68
C GLN A 118 0.06 -22.04 7.79
N VAL A 119 -0.48 -22.50 6.67
CA VAL A 119 -1.71 -23.32 6.63
C VAL A 119 -1.48 -24.68 7.30
N GLU A 120 -0.36 -25.35 7.02
CA GLU A 120 0.03 -26.60 7.67
C GLU A 120 0.19 -26.42 9.19
N ASP A 121 0.89 -25.37 9.63
CA ASP A 121 1.04 -25.04 11.04
C ASP A 121 -0.32 -24.82 11.72
N MET A 122 -1.28 -24.19 11.01
CA MET A 122 -2.65 -24.02 11.51
C MET A 122 -3.38 -25.36 11.67
N PHE A 123 -3.30 -26.26 10.68
CA PHE A 123 -3.96 -27.57 10.76
C PHE A 123 -3.37 -28.45 11.86
N THR A 124 -2.05 -28.45 12.00
CA THR A 124 -1.35 -29.28 12.98
C THR A 124 -1.54 -28.79 14.42
N THR A 125 -1.63 -27.48 14.63
CA THR A 125 -1.74 -26.88 15.98
C THR A 125 -3.17 -26.50 16.36
N GLY A 126 -4.08 -26.39 15.40
CA GLY A 126 -5.43 -25.83 15.59
C GLY A 126 -5.46 -24.33 15.90
N ARG A 127 -4.34 -23.61 15.73
CA ARG A 127 -4.20 -22.18 16.07
C ARG A 127 -3.87 -21.38 14.83
N ALA A 128 -4.57 -20.25 14.62
CA ALA A 128 -4.25 -19.34 13.53
C ALA A 128 -2.84 -18.74 13.72
N PRO A 129 -1.97 -18.76 12.70
CA PRO A 129 -0.59 -18.26 12.81
C PRO A 129 -0.49 -16.73 12.69
N PHE A 130 -1.64 -16.05 12.57
CA PHE A 130 -1.79 -14.61 12.45
C PHE A 130 -2.98 -14.13 13.32
N PRO A 131 -2.99 -12.85 13.73
CA PRO A 131 -4.15 -12.27 14.41
C PRO A 131 -5.32 -12.15 13.43
N VAL A 132 -6.39 -12.92 13.65
CA VAL A 132 -7.56 -12.97 12.76
C VAL A 132 -8.27 -11.61 12.65
N GLU A 133 -8.17 -10.80 13.71
CA GLU A 133 -8.66 -9.42 13.78
C GLU A 133 -7.99 -8.53 12.73
N ARG A 134 -6.72 -8.79 12.38
CA ARG A 134 -6.04 -8.05 11.30
C ARG A 134 -6.76 -8.27 9.96
N THR A 135 -7.16 -9.51 9.67
CA THR A 135 -7.91 -9.83 8.45
C THR A 135 -9.28 -9.13 8.48
N GLN A 136 -9.98 -9.20 9.60
CA GLN A 136 -11.27 -8.52 9.77
C GLN A 136 -11.16 -7.00 9.52
N VAL A 137 -10.16 -6.35 10.13
CA VAL A 137 -9.91 -4.91 9.96
C VAL A 137 -9.62 -4.58 8.50
N VAL A 138 -8.72 -5.31 7.84
CA VAL A 138 -8.36 -5.03 6.45
C VAL A 138 -9.54 -5.25 5.51
N SER A 139 -10.24 -6.37 5.62
CA SER A 139 -11.40 -6.68 4.77
C SER A 139 -12.50 -5.63 4.92
N ALA A 140 -12.90 -5.29 6.15
CA ALA A 140 -13.95 -4.31 6.38
C ALA A 140 -13.51 -2.88 6.02
N MET A 141 -12.23 -2.54 6.19
CA MET A 141 -11.68 -1.26 5.72
C MET A 141 -11.74 -1.13 4.19
N LEU A 142 -11.41 -2.19 3.45
CA LEU A 142 -11.50 -2.19 1.99
C LEU A 142 -12.95 -2.15 1.51
N GLU A 143 -13.87 -2.84 2.18
CA GLU A 143 -15.31 -2.75 1.91
C GLU A 143 -15.82 -1.32 2.06
N ARG A 144 -15.49 -0.66 3.18
CA ARG A 144 -15.85 0.75 3.42
C ARG A 144 -15.25 1.70 2.38
N CYS A 145 -14.07 1.39 1.83
CA CYS A 145 -13.50 2.14 0.70
C CYS A 145 -14.31 1.94 -0.60
N LEU A 146 -14.83 0.74 -0.86
CA LEU A 146 -15.71 0.50 -2.01
C LEU A 146 -17.05 1.22 -1.84
N GLU A 147 -17.64 1.19 -0.64
CA GLU A 147 -18.82 2.00 -0.32
C GLU A 147 -18.55 3.50 -0.54
N SER A 148 -17.39 4.01 -0.10
CA SER A 148 -16.96 5.39 -0.34
C SER A 148 -16.94 5.73 -1.82
N ARG A 149 -16.40 4.85 -2.67
CA ARG A 149 -16.38 5.02 -4.13
C ARG A 149 -17.78 5.06 -4.73
N VAL A 150 -18.65 4.12 -4.36
CA VAL A 150 -20.03 4.05 -4.87
C VAL A 150 -20.83 5.29 -4.47
N ASP A 151 -20.55 5.84 -3.28
CA ASP A 151 -21.24 7.02 -2.73
C ASP A 151 -20.50 8.34 -3.02
N GLY A 152 -19.98 8.48 -4.24
CA GLY A 152 -19.39 9.72 -4.73
C GLY A 152 -18.06 10.11 -4.07
N HIS A 153 -17.25 9.12 -3.69
CA HIS A 153 -15.94 9.30 -3.04
C HIS A 153 -16.01 10.01 -1.68
N ARG A 154 -17.15 9.93 -0.97
CA ARG A 154 -17.26 10.58 0.34
C ARG A 154 -16.36 9.91 1.38
N ARG A 155 -15.88 10.68 2.34
CA ARG A 155 -15.22 10.15 3.54
C ARG A 155 -16.25 9.40 4.40
N ILE A 156 -15.88 8.21 4.88
CA ILE A 156 -16.71 7.37 5.73
C ILE A 156 -16.03 7.20 7.09
N GLU A 157 -16.74 7.54 8.16
CA GLU A 157 -16.34 7.17 9.51
C GLU A 157 -16.62 5.71 9.77
N THR A 158 -15.68 5.05 10.44
CA THR A 158 -15.69 3.59 10.65
C THR A 158 -15.48 3.26 12.13
N PRO A 159 -16.34 3.73 13.05
CA PRO A 159 -16.21 3.45 14.49
C PRO A 159 -16.26 1.94 14.79
N GLU A 160 -16.94 1.16 13.96
CA GLU A 160 -17.01 -0.30 14.02
C GLU A 160 -15.64 -0.99 13.80
N LEU A 161 -14.67 -0.29 13.20
CA LEU A 161 -13.30 -0.78 13.01
C LEU A 161 -12.35 -0.43 14.16
N ALA A 162 -12.88 -0.04 15.33
CA ALA A 162 -12.12 0.17 16.56
C ALA A 162 -11.64 -1.16 17.19
N ILE A 163 -11.02 -2.01 16.38
CA ILE A 163 -10.53 -3.34 16.72
C ILE A 163 -9.02 -3.23 17.00
N ARG A 164 -8.57 -3.87 18.08
CA ARG A 164 -7.15 -3.93 18.47
C ARG A 164 -6.63 -5.33 18.27
N TYR A 165 -5.40 -5.45 17.78
CA TYR A 165 -4.69 -6.71 17.67
C TYR A 165 -3.20 -6.49 17.90
N THR A 166 -2.50 -7.56 18.27
CA THR A 166 -1.04 -7.56 18.42
C THR A 166 -0.43 -8.28 17.23
N ALA A 167 0.44 -7.61 16.49
CA ALA A 167 1.20 -8.25 15.43
C ALA A 167 2.23 -9.23 16.03
N PRO A 168 2.52 -10.36 15.37
CA PRO A 168 3.59 -11.26 15.80
C PRO A 168 4.94 -10.53 15.75
N ALA A 169 5.86 -10.89 16.66
CA ALA A 169 7.20 -10.32 16.70
C ALA A 169 8.02 -10.69 15.45
N GLU A 170 7.82 -11.90 14.94
CA GLU A 170 8.44 -12.38 13.71
C GLU A 170 7.57 -12.07 12.51
N SER A 171 8.22 -11.67 11.41
CA SER A 171 7.54 -11.58 10.12
C SER A 171 7.15 -12.98 9.65
N ARG A 172 5.90 -13.13 9.22
CA ARG A 172 5.41 -14.31 8.50
C ARG A 172 5.48 -14.13 6.97
N PHE A 173 6.14 -13.06 6.50
CA PHE A 173 6.34 -12.83 5.07
C PHE A 173 7.27 -13.89 4.49
N GLY A 174 6.88 -14.44 3.34
CA GLY A 174 7.63 -15.44 2.61
C GLY A 174 8.30 -14.84 1.39
N GLY A 175 9.53 -14.37 1.55
CA GLY A 175 10.36 -13.78 0.51
C GLY A 175 11.76 -13.49 1.04
#